data_AF-A0AAU3QAD8-F1
#
_entry.id   AF-A0AAU3QAD8-F1
#
_cell.length_a   1.000
_cell.length_b   1.000
_cell.length_c   1.000
_cell.angle_alpha   90.00
_cell.angle_beta   90.00
_cell.angle_gamma   90.00
#
_symmetry.space_group_name_H-M   'P 1'
#
loop_
_entity.id
_entity.type
_entity.pdbx_description
1 polymer ?
#
loop_
_entity_poly.entity_id
_entity_poly.type
_entity_poly.pdbx_seq_one_letter_code
_entity_poly.pdbx_strand_id
1 'polypeptide(L)' 'MGRDSIDRQALIDAGLDADDPAVWETQNRVSDLLVCLGIAQRSTRRPEAVVETMLE' A
#
# COMPACT_ATOMS: atom_id res chain seq x y z
N MET A 1 -8.93 -3.78 2.27
CA MET A 1 -7.57 -4.35 2.17
C MET A 1 -6.60 -3.20 1.95
N GLY A 2 -5.91 -2.76 3.00
CA GLY A 2 -4.94 -1.66 2.91
C GLY A 2 -3.66 -2.18 2.26
N ARG A 3 -3.43 -1.83 1.00
CA ARG A 3 -2.07 -1.73 0.46
C ARG A 3 -1.38 -0.65 1.29
N ASP A 4 -0.18 -0.89 1.80
CA ASP A 4 0.67 0.20 2.25
C ASP A 4 0.89 1.10 1.03
N SER A 5 0.05 2.12 0.96
CA SER A 5 -0.23 2.84 -0.25
C SER A 5 0.99 3.68 -0.55
N ILE A 6 1.65 3.41 -1.67
CA ILE A 6 2.47 4.42 -2.34
C ILE A 6 1.65 5.70 -2.32
N ASP A 7 2.09 6.66 -1.51
CA ASP A 7 1.34 7.87 -1.29
C ASP A 7 1.41 8.70 -2.56
N ARG A 8 0.25 9.09 -3.09
CA ARG A 8 0.16 9.92 -4.28
C ARG A 8 0.95 11.22 -4.08
N GLN A 9 0.93 11.77 -2.85
CA GLN A 9 1.69 12.98 -2.54
C GLN A 9 3.19 12.76 -2.68
N ALA A 10 3.71 11.60 -2.27
CA ALA A 10 5.14 11.29 -2.40
C ALA A 10 5.59 11.21 -3.87
N LEU A 11 4.71 10.80 -4.79
CA LEU A 11 5.01 10.82 -6.23
C LEU A 11 5.09 12.25 -6.77
N ILE A 12 4.14 13.09 -6.36
CA ILE A 12 4.12 14.52 -6.74
C ILE A 12 5.36 15.23 -6.19
N ASP A 13 5.71 14.99 -4.93
CA ASP A 13 6.89 15.57 -4.28
C ASP A 13 8.20 15.11 -4.94
N ALA A 14 8.22 13.89 -5.50
CA ALA A 14 9.33 13.38 -6.29
C ALA A 14 9.37 13.92 -7.74
N GLY A 15 8.42 14.77 -8.13
CA GLY A 15 8.30 15.32 -9.48
C GLY A 15 7.79 14.33 -10.52
N LEU A 16 7.12 13.25 -10.09
CA LEU A 16 6.51 12.26 -10.97
C LEU A 16 5.07 12.65 -11.30
N ASP A 17 4.63 12.28 -12.50
CA ASP A 17 3.23 12.42 -12.90
C ASP A 17 2.39 11.33 -12.23
N ALA A 18 1.65 11.71 -11.19
CA ALA A 18 0.78 10.80 -10.47
C ALA A 18 -0.51 10.42 -11.22
N ASP A 19 -0.76 11.02 -12.38
CA ASP A 19 -1.86 10.65 -13.29
C ASP A 19 -1.39 9.72 -14.42
N ASP A 20 -0.08 9.54 -14.60
CA ASP A 20 0.48 8.57 -15.54
C ASP A 20 0.33 7.13 -14.99
N PRO A 21 -0.41 6.24 -15.66
CA PRO A 21 -0.54 4.84 -15.24
C PRO A 21 0.80 4.09 -15.21
N ALA A 22 1.79 4.47 -16.04
CA ALA A 22 3.10 3.83 -16.08
C ALA A 22 3.92 4.09 -14.79
N VAL A 23 3.72 5.27 -14.16
CA VAL A 23 4.33 5.58 -12.86
C VAL A 23 3.81 4.60 -11.80
N TRP A 24 2.51 4.36 -11.75
CA TRP A 24 1.92 3.42 -10.80
C TRP A 24 2.33 1.97 -11.05
N GLU A 25 2.42 1.52 -12.30
CA GLU A 25 2.90 0.18 -12.63
C GLU A 25 4.33 -0.03 -12.11
N THR A 26 5.20 0.94 -12.35
CA THR A 26 6.59 0.90 -11.90
C THR A 26 6.68 0.85 -10.37
N GLN A 27 5.92 1.71 -9.68
CA GLN A 27 5.91 1.77 -8.22
C GLN A 27 5.38 0.47 -7.60
N ASN A 28 4.32 -0.11 -8.18
CA ASN A 28 3.80 -1.41 -7.75
C ASN A 28 4.84 -2.51 -7.92
N ARG A 29 5.54 -2.53 -9.06
CA ARG A 29 6.59 -3.52 -9.32
C ARG A 29 7.76 -3.40 -8.35
N VAL A 30 8.20 -2.17 -8.05
CA VAL A 30 9.23 -1.90 -7.05
C VAL A 30 8.76 -2.37 -5.67
N SER A 31 7.53 -2.02 -5.27
CA SER A 31 6.96 -2.45 -3.99
C SER A 31 6.92 -3.97 -3.86
N ASP A 32 6.52 -4.69 -4.91
CA ASP A 32 6.49 -6.15 -4.89
C ASP A 32 7.90 -6.75 -4.78
N LEU A 33 8.89 -6.19 -5.49
CA LEU A 33 10.28 -6.61 -5.37
C LEU A 33 10.83 -6.40 -3.96
N LEU A 34 10.54 -5.26 -3.33
CA LEU A 34 10.98 -4.97 -1.96
C LEU A 34 10.37 -5.96 -0.96
N VAL A 35 9.12 -6.38 -1.17
CA VAL A 35 8.50 -7.43 -0.36
C VAL A 35 9.14 -8.80 -0.63
N CYS A 36 9.33 -9.18 -1.89
CA CYS A 36 9.96 -10.46 -2.26
C CYS A 36 11.38 -10.60 -1.70
N LEU A 37 12.13 -9.50 -1.63
CA LEU A 37 13.47 -9.46 -1.06
C LEU A 37 13.47 -9.37 0.48
N GLY A 38 12.30 -9.28 1.12
CA GLY A 38 12.17 -9.16 2.57
C GLY A 38 12.61 -7.81 3.13
N ILE A 39 12.77 -6.79 2.27
CA ILE A 39 13.17 -5.43 2.65
C ILE A 39 11.96 -4.66 3.19
N ALA A 40 10.80 -4.83 2.57
CA ALA A 40 9.53 -4.26 3.00
C ALA A 40 8.60 -5.35 3.51
N GLN A 41 7.82 -5.04 4.55
CA GLN A 41 6.74 -5.90 5.01
C GLN A 41 5.42 -5.37 4.46
N ARG A 42 4.60 -6.26 3.90
CA ARG A 42 3.22 -5.92 3.56
C ARG A 42 2.43 -5.86 4.87
N SER A 43 2.09 -4.67 5.32
CA SER A 43 1.28 -4.43 6.51
C SER A 43 -0.15 -4.90 6.22
N THR A 44 -0.43 -6.15 6.58
CA THR A 44 -1.80 -6.63 6.63
C THR A 44 -2.44 -5.96 7.84
N ARG A 45 -3.14 -4.83 7.66
CA ARG A 45 -4.12 -4.41 8.66
C ARG A 45 -5.06 -5.61 8.86
N ARG A 46 -4.97 -6.24 10.04
CA ARG A 46 -6.01 -7.16 10.51
C ARG A 46 -7.34 -6.41 10.37
N PRO A 47 -8.38 -6.99 9.76
CA PRO A 47 -9.72 -6.46 9.99
C PRO A 47 -9.91 -6.55 11.51
N GLU A 48 -9.95 -5.39 12.13
CA GLU A 48 -10.32 -5.23 13.53
C GLU A 48 -11.67 -5.93 13.64
N ALA A 49 -11.65 -7.03 14.40
CA ALA A 49 -12.81 -7.86 14.61
C ALA A 49 -13.98 -6.94 14.96
N VAL A 50 -15.10 -7.15 14.29
CA VAL A 50 -16.40 -6.62 14.68
C VAL A 50 -16.62 -7.02 16.14
N VAL A 51 -16.24 -6.15 17.07
CA VAL A 51 -16.65 -6.20 18.46
C VAL A 51 -17.96 -5.44 18.50
N GLU A 52 -19.05 -6.13 18.18
CA GLU A 52 -20.36 -5.72 18.67
C GLU A 52 -21.23 -6.94 18.97
N THR A 53 -21.23 -7.25 20.27
CA THR A 53 -22.33 -7.77 21.09
C THR A 53 -22.95 -9.12 20.72
N MET A 54 -22.37 -10.18 21.26
CA MET A 54 -23.16 -11.26 21.86
C MET A 54 -23.25 -10.97 23.37
N LEU A 55 -24.15 -10.07 23.74
CA LEU A 55 -24.62 -9.89 25.11
C LEU A 55 -26.13 -10.22 25.07
N GLU A 56 -26.41 -11.37 25.70
CA GLU A 56 -27.71 -11.91 26.13
C GLU A 56 -28.68 -12.45 25.07
#